data_AF-A0A367Q8W3-F1
#
_entry.id   AF-A0A367Q8W3-F1
#
_cell.length_a   1.000
_cell.length_b   1.000
_cell.length_c   1.000
_cell.angle_alpha   90.00
_cell.angle_beta   90.00
_cell.angle_gamma   90.00
#
_symmetry.space_group_name_H-M   'P 1'
#
loop_
_entity.id
_entity.type
_entity.pdbx_description
1 polymer ?
#
loop_
_entity_poly.entity_id
_entity_poly.type
_entity_poly.pdbx_seq_one_letter_code
_entity_poly.pdbx_strand_id
1 'polypeptide(L)'
;MGREREFRTVNRVLGEQPRLGPFPADQIVPWSAIALISYMVVKGFMQASWLATGIVTAWGWATWWTVSANKAFLGKFVGTPRITRGYKPFVSLVNPLQPQSQKKHQMKKRR
;
A
#
# COMPACT_ATOMS: atom_id res chain seq x y z
N MET A 1 11.34 39.44 -13.89
CA MET A 1 10.32 38.46 -14.31
C MET A 1 10.80 37.06 -13.95
N GLY A 2 10.34 36.53 -12.82
CA GLY A 2 10.75 35.21 -12.33
C GLY A 2 9.96 34.12 -13.07
N ARG A 3 10.66 33.18 -13.70
CA ARG A 3 10.05 31.99 -14.31
C ARG A 3 9.41 31.15 -13.20
N GLU A 4 8.08 31.07 -13.20
CA GLU A 4 7.33 30.13 -12.37
C GLU A 4 7.84 28.71 -12.64
N ARG A 5 8.25 28.02 -11.57
CA ARG A 5 8.75 26.64 -11.68
C ARG A 5 7.55 25.73 -11.87
N GLU A 6 7.27 25.38 -13.12
CA GLU A 6 6.26 24.39 -13.47
C GLU A 6 6.68 23.02 -12.90
N PHE A 7 5.97 22.56 -11.87
CA PHE A 7 6.22 21.26 -11.26
C PHE A 7 5.82 20.16 -12.25
N ARG A 8 6.81 19.57 -12.92
CA ARG A 8 6.59 18.40 -13.79
C ARG A 8 6.31 17.18 -12.92
N THR A 9 5.09 16.66 -12.97
CA THR A 9 4.69 15.47 -12.22
C THR A 9 5.43 14.24 -12.75
N VAL A 10 6.30 13.67 -11.92
CA VAL A 10 7.07 12.46 -12.22
C VAL A 10 6.19 11.24 -11.93
N ASN A 11 5.49 10.77 -12.97
CA ASN A 11 4.59 9.61 -12.98
C ASN A 11 3.35 9.70 -12.08
N ARG A 12 2.18 9.97 -12.69
CA ARG A 12 0.86 9.94 -12.03
C ARG A 12 0.53 8.57 -11.41
N VAL A 13 1.10 7.50 -11.99
CA VAL A 13 0.91 6.10 -11.60
C VAL A 13 1.51 5.78 -10.22
N LEU A 14 2.48 6.56 -9.72
CA LEU A 14 3.10 6.26 -8.41
C LEU A 14 2.15 6.44 -7.22
N GLY A 15 1.01 7.10 -7.40
CA GLY A 15 0.01 7.32 -6.34
C GLY A 15 -1.42 6.90 -6.70
N GLU A 16 -1.67 6.37 -7.90
CA GLU A 16 -2.99 5.90 -8.27
C GLU A 16 -3.24 4.50 -7.69
N GLN A 17 -4.28 4.41 -6.86
CA GLN A 17 -4.76 3.14 -6.32
C GLN A 17 -5.27 2.29 -7.50
N PRO A 18 -4.82 1.03 -7.66
CA PRO A 18 -5.28 0.18 -8.75
C PRO A 18 -6.79 -0.05 -8.61
N ARG A 19 -7.55 0.32 -9.65
CA ARG A 19 -9.01 0.15 -9.70
C ARG A 19 -9.33 -0.97 -10.68
N LEU A 20 -10.08 -1.97 -10.22
CA LEU A 20 -10.61 -3.02 -11.09
C LEU A 20 -12.04 -2.61 -11.47
N GLY A 21 -12.18 -1.76 -12.49
CA GLY A 21 -13.48 -1.20 -12.88
C GLY A 21 -14.02 -0.14 -11.91
N PRO A 22 -15.35 -0.07 -11.66
CA PRO A 22 -15.94 0.96 -10.79
C PRO A 22 -15.57 0.79 -9.31
N PHE A 23 -15.17 -0.42 -8.90
CA PHE A 23 -14.81 -0.74 -7.52
C PHE A 23 -13.28 -0.66 -7.30
N PRO A 24 -12.81 -0.10 -6.17
CA PRO A 24 -11.40 -0.12 -5.82
C PRO A 24 -10.95 -1.58 -5.57
N ALA A 25 -9.83 -1.99 -6.17
CA ALA A 25 -9.37 -3.39 -6.08
C ALA A 25 -9.09 -3.82 -4.63
N ASP A 26 -8.73 -2.86 -3.77
CA ASP A 26 -8.47 -3.09 -2.33
C ASP A 26 -9.69 -3.57 -1.52
N GLN A 27 -10.91 -3.51 -2.05
CA GLN A 27 -12.11 -3.99 -1.34
C GLN A 27 -12.47 -5.45 -1.66
N ILE A 28 -11.95 -6.00 -2.75
CA ILE A 28 -12.29 -7.36 -3.20
C ILE A 28 -11.67 -8.41 -2.27
N VAL A 29 -10.40 -8.22 -1.92
CA VAL A 29 -9.65 -9.13 -1.03
C VAL A 29 -10.29 -9.28 0.36
N PRO A 30 -10.65 -8.21 1.08
CA PRO A 30 -11.28 -8.35 2.39
C PRO A 30 -12.69 -8.95 2.31
N TRP A 31 -13.49 -8.61 1.29
CA TRP A 31 -14.83 -9.20 1.14
C TRP A 31 -14.79 -10.70 0.86
N SER A 32 -13.85 -11.16 0.03
CA SER A 32 -13.67 -12.58 -0.25
C SER A 32 -13.15 -13.33 0.98
N ALA A 33 -12.22 -12.74 1.73
CA ALA A 33 -11.73 -13.29 2.99
C ALA A 33 -12.85 -13.44 4.04
N ILE A 34 -13.67 -12.41 4.23
CA ILE A 34 -14.80 -12.44 5.16
C ILE A 34 -15.82 -13.50 4.75
N ALA A 35 -16.15 -13.59 3.46
CA ALA A 35 -17.08 -14.60 2.96
C ALA A 35 -16.55 -16.02 3.18
N LEU A 36 -15.27 -16.25 2.88
CA LEU A 36 -14.62 -17.56 3.07
C LEU A 36 -14.58 -17.96 4.55
N ILE A 37 -14.15 -17.06 5.43
CA ILE A 37 -14.10 -17.31 6.88
C ILE A 37 -15.50 -17.55 7.44
N SER A 38 -16.48 -16.73 7.04
CA SER A 38 -17.88 -16.87 7.48
C SER A 38 -18.46 -18.21 7.04
N TYR A 39 -18.18 -18.65 5.81
CA TYR A 39 -18.59 -19.95 5.32
C TYR A 39 -17.94 -21.09 6.13
N MET A 40 -16.63 -21.05 6.33
CA MET A 40 -15.92 -22.08 7.09
C MET A 40 -16.42 -22.20 8.53
N VAL A 41 -16.62 -21.07 9.22
CA VAL A 41 -17.05 -21.06 10.63
C VAL A 41 -18.53 -21.45 10.75
N VAL A 42 -19.42 -20.79 10.00
CA VAL A 42 -20.87 -20.95 10.19
C VAL A 42 -21.39 -22.23 9.55
N LYS A 43 -20.92 -22.55 8.34
CA LYS A 43 -21.35 -23.75 7.61
C LYS A 43 -20.50 -24.96 7.95
N GLY A 44 -19.18 -24.80 8.04
CA GLY A 44 -18.26 -25.89 8.35
C GLY A 44 -18.33 -26.34 9.80
N PHE A 45 -18.23 -25.41 10.75
CA PHE A 45 -18.18 -25.75 12.19
C PHE A 45 -19.56 -25.80 12.84
N MET A 46 -20.41 -24.81 12.57
CA MET A 46 -21.73 -24.67 13.20
C MET A 46 -22.85 -25.43 12.48
N GLN A 47 -22.58 -25.99 11.28
CA GLN A 47 -23.57 -26.63 10.40
C GLN A 47 -24.87 -25.83 10.19
N ALA A 48 -24.82 -24.50 10.32
CA ALA A 48 -26.00 -23.68 10.30
C ALA A 48 -26.65 -23.62 8.90
N SER A 49 -27.87 -23.05 8.84
CA SER A 49 -28.58 -22.86 7.57
C SER A 49 -27.84 -21.89 6.65
N TRP A 50 -28.08 -22.00 5.35
CA TRP A 50 -27.56 -21.05 4.35
C TRP A 50 -27.99 -19.61 4.64
N LEU A 51 -29.19 -19.43 5.21
CA LEU A 51 -29.73 -18.14 5.60
C LEU A 51 -28.90 -17.52 6.74
N ALA A 52 -28.58 -18.30 7.78
CA ALA A 52 -27.71 -17.85 8.86
C ALA A 52 -26.30 -17.47 8.35
N THR A 53 -25.76 -18.27 7.43
CA THR A 53 -24.45 -18.00 6.79
C THR A 53 -24.49 -16.68 6.00
N GLY A 54 -25.57 -16.42 5.27
CA GLY A 54 -25.78 -15.17 4.54
C GLY A 54 -25.89 -13.95 5.45
N ILE A 55 -26.62 -14.05 6.57
CA ILE A 55 -26.73 -12.96 7.56
C ILE A 55 -25.37 -12.64 8.16
N VAL A 56 -24.60 -13.65 8.59
CA VAL A 56 -23.27 -13.43 9.17
C VAL A 56 -22.31 -12.82 8.14
N THR A 57 -22.37 -13.28 6.89
CA THR A 57 -21.54 -12.71 5.82
C THR A 57 -21.90 -11.26 5.53
N ALA A 58 -23.20 -10.94 5.44
CA ALA A 58 -23.69 -9.57 5.25
C ALA A 58 -23.29 -8.67 6.42
N TRP A 59 -23.37 -9.18 7.66
CA TRP A 59 -22.89 -8.48 8.85
C TRP A 59 -21.38 -8.22 8.80
N GLY A 60 -20.60 -9.22 8.39
CA GLY A 60 -19.16 -9.09 8.20
C GLY A 60 -18.80 -8.03 7.16
N TRP A 61 -19.52 -7.97 6.04
CA TRP A 61 -19.37 -6.91 5.04
C TRP A 61 -19.74 -5.53 5.60
N ALA A 62 -20.84 -5.40 6.32
CA ALA A 62 -21.24 -4.13 6.93
C ALA A 62 -20.18 -3.62 7.94
N THR A 63 -19.66 -4.53 8.77
CA THR A 63 -18.60 -4.22 9.73
C THR A 63 -17.32 -3.77 9.01
N TRP A 64 -16.94 -4.45 7.94
CA TRP A 64 -15.79 -4.07 7.13
C TRP A 64 -15.97 -2.72 6.43
N TRP A 65 -17.18 -2.40 5.99
CA TRP A 65 -17.50 -1.08 5.46
C TRP A 65 -17.29 0.01 6.50
N THR A 66 -17.70 -0.20 7.76
CA THR A 66 -17.46 0.77 8.84
C THR A 66 -15.96 0.97 9.10
N VAL A 67 -15.17 -0.11 9.07
CA VAL A 67 -13.72 -0.05 9.29
C VAL A 67 -12.99 0.64 8.12
N SER A 68 -13.36 0.32 6.88
CA SER A 68 -12.71 0.81 5.66
C SER A 68 -13.18 2.20 5.22
N ALA A 69 -14.34 2.68 5.68
CA ALA A 69 -14.83 4.03 5.41
C ALA A 69 -13.84 5.11 5.90
N ASN A 70 -13.12 4.83 6.99
CA ASN A 70 -12.06 5.71 7.46
C ASN A 70 -10.71 5.29 6.84
N LYS A 71 -10.30 5.94 5.74
CA LYS A 71 -9.00 5.66 5.09
C LYS A 71 -7.80 5.83 6.02
N ALA A 72 -7.91 6.63 7.08
CA ALA A 72 -6.85 6.78 8.08
C ALA A 72 -6.79 5.62 9.08
N PHE A 73 -7.81 4.76 9.17
CA PHE A 73 -7.85 3.65 10.13
C PHE A 73 -6.73 2.64 9.86
N LEU A 74 -6.55 2.24 8.60
CA LEU A 74 -5.43 1.36 8.22
C LEU A 74 -4.08 2.09 8.24
N GLY A 75 -4.09 3.40 7.99
CA GLY A 75 -2.89 4.25 8.07
C GLY A 75 -2.31 4.36 9.49
N LYS A 76 -3.11 4.14 10.54
CA LYS A 76 -2.62 4.10 11.94
C LYS A 76 -1.69 2.93 12.22
N PHE A 77 -1.78 1.85 11.43
CA PHE A 77 -0.89 0.70 11.54
C PHE A 77 0.37 0.84 10.68
N VAL A 78 0.41 1.85 9.81
CA VAL A 78 1.62 2.20 9.06
C VAL A 78 2.46 3.13 9.95
N GLY A 79 3.66 2.68 10.31
CA GLY A 79 4.60 3.50 11.09
C GLY A 79 4.84 4.85 10.40
N THR A 80 4.99 5.92 11.19
CA THR A 80 5.16 7.27 10.67
C THR A 80 6.31 7.29 9.67
N PRO A 81 6.10 7.73 8.42
CA PRO A 81 7.16 7.74 7.43
C PRO A 81 8.28 8.64 7.95
N ARG A 82 9.48 8.09 8.15
CA ARG A 82 10.67 8.89 8.46
C ARG A 82 11.01 9.69 7.21
N ILE A 83 10.58 10.95 7.17
CA ILE A 83 10.97 11.90 6.13
C ILE A 83 12.44 12.26 6.37
N THR A 84 13.35 11.45 5.82
CA THR A 84 14.77 11.80 5.77
C THR A 84 15.04 12.60 4.50
N ARG A 85 15.70 13.75 4.63
CA ARG A 85 16.06 14.61 3.50
C ARG A 85 17.19 13.95 2.70
N GLY A 86 16.82 13.17 1.68
CA GLY A 86 17.77 12.55 0.76
C GLY A 86 18.23 13.55 -0.31
N TYR A 87 19.50 13.95 -0.28
CA TYR A 87 20.10 14.73 -1.36
C TYR A 87 20.76 13.77 -2.36
N LYS A 88 20.20 13.67 -3.57
CA LYS A 88 20.83 12.95 -4.69
C LYS A 88 21.43 13.97 -5.65
N PRO A 89 22.73 13.87 -6.01
CA PRO A 89 23.30 14.72 -7.04
C PRO A 89 22.57 14.49 -8.38
N PHE A 90 22.45 15.55 -9.18
CA PHE A 90 21.86 15.48 -10.51
C PHE A 90 22.68 14.53 -11.39
N VAL A 91 22.02 13.54 -11.98
CA VAL A 91 22.62 12.63 -12.97
C VAL A 91 21.98 12.93 -14.32
N SER A 92 22.80 13.37 -15.28
CA SER A 92 22.33 13.58 -16.65
C SER A 92 22.06 12.24 -17.33
N LEU A 93 20.93 12.14 -18.03
CA LEU A 93 20.59 10.96 -18.84
C LEU A 93 21.42 10.88 -20.13
N VAL A 94 21.83 12.04 -20.65
CA VAL A 94 22.61 12.14 -21.89
C VAL A 94 24.09 11.91 -21.62
N ASN A 95 24.55 12.22 -20.40
CA ASN A 95 25.94 12.02 -20.00
C ASN A 95 26.00 11.55 -18.54
N PRO A 96 25.76 10.25 -18.29
CA PRO A 96 25.79 9.73 -16.93
C PRO A 96 27.19 9.89 -16.37
N LEU A 97 27.31 10.61 -15.24
CA LEU A 97 28.54 10.64 -14.45
C LEU A 97 28.84 9.19 -14.07
N GLN A 98 29.92 8.63 -14.62
CA GLN A 98 30.41 7.32 -14.21
C GLN A 98 30.55 7.36 -12.68
N PRO A 99 29.89 6.44 -11.95
CA PRO A 99 30.07 6.38 -10.51
C PRO A 99 31.55 6.12 -10.26
N GLN A 100 32.26 7.12 -9.73
CA GLN A 100 33.58 6.85 -9.18
C GLN A 100 33.36 5.81 -8.09
N SER A 101 33.81 4.58 -8.37
CA SER A 101 33.91 3.51 -7.39
C SER A 101 34.53 4.12 -6.15
N GLN A 102 33.72 4.31 -5.10
CA GLN A 102 34.23 4.71 -3.81
C GLN A 102 35.19 3.58 -3.42
N LYS A 103 36.48 3.81 -3.67
CA LYS A 103 37.55 2.96 -3.18
C LYS A 103 37.30 2.86 -1.69
N LYS A 104 36.80 1.70 -1.24
CA LYS A 104 36.70 1.33 0.16
C LYS A 104 38.07 1.63 0.76
N HIS A 105 38.16 2.72 1.50
CA HIS A 105 39.32 2.99 2.32
C HIS A 105 39.23 2.00 3.48
N GLN A 106 39.62 0.75 3.21
CA GLN A 106 39.97 -0.20 4.26
C GLN A 106 41.27 0.31 4.89
N MET A 107 41.14 1.31 5.76
CA MET A 107 42.25 1.74 6.58
C MET A 107 42.40 0.75 7.74
N LYS A 108 43.13 -0.32 7.41
CA LYS A 108 44.24 -0.85 8.21
C LYS A 108 43.92 -1.10 9.70
N LYS A 109 43.43 -2.30 9.98
CA LYS A 109 43.64 -2.99 11.27
C LYS A 109 45.17 -3.06 11.49
N ARG A 110 45.71 -2.22 12.37
CA ARG A 110 47.06 -2.38 12.93
C ARG A 110 46.90 -2.89 14.35
N ARG A 111 47.59 -4.02 14.56
CA ARG A 111 47.86 -4.77 15.79
C ARG A 111 47.81 -3.96 17.07
#